data_AF-A0A180FKH5-F1
#
_entry.id   AF-A0A180FKH5-F1
#
_cell.length_a   1.000
_cell.length_b   1.000
_cell.length_c   1.000
_cell.angle_alpha   90.00
_cell.angle_beta   90.00
_cell.angle_gamma   90.00
#
_symmetry.space_group_name_H-M   'P 1'
#
loop_
_entity.id
_entity.type
_entity.pdbx_description
1 polymer ?
#
loop_
_entity_poly.entity_id
_entity_poly.type
_entity_poly.pdbx_seq_one_letter_code
_entity_poly.pdbx_strand_id
1 'polypeptide(L)' 'MNKRKLFIRLLVGLIVLTAAATVVAYFLISPVKPWMAFFIACCGGLLIVNFLVSLFLVNRNYKKK' A
#
# COMPACT_ATOMS: atom_id res chain seq x y z
N MET A 1 -13.46 -22.41 -3.47
CA MET A 1 -12.73 -21.32 -2.76
C MET A 1 -13.02 -19.99 -3.43
N ASN A 2 -13.53 -19.00 -2.69
CA ASN A 2 -13.81 -17.66 -3.23
C ASN A 2 -12.51 -16.92 -3.57
N LYS A 3 -12.06 -16.98 -4.83
CA LYS A 3 -10.91 -16.23 -5.36
C LYS A 3 -10.96 -14.74 -4.96
N ARG A 4 -12.17 -14.19 -4.76
CA ARG A 4 -12.44 -12.84 -4.22
C ARG A 4 -11.86 -12.60 -2.82
N LYS A 5 -12.14 -13.49 -1.87
CA LYS A 5 -11.63 -13.35 -0.49
C LYS A 5 -10.11 -13.48 -0.46
N LEU A 6 -9.56 -14.31 -1.34
CA LEU A 6 -8.11 -14.43 -1.50
C LEU A 6 -7.50 -13.15 -2.06
N PHE A 7 -8.08 -12.59 -3.13
CA PHE A 7 -7.57 -11.38 -3.78
C PHE A 7 -7.61 -10.16 -2.86
N ILE A 8 -8.72 -9.96 -2.13
CA ILE A 8 -8.82 -8.87 -1.14
C ILE A 8 -7.81 -9.06 -0.01
N ARG A 9 -7.65 -10.28 0.52
CA ARG A 9 -6.64 -10.55 1.57
C ARG A 9 -5.22 -10.32 1.08
N LEU A 10 -4.91 -10.73 -0.15
CA LEU A 10 -3.60 -10.51 -0.77
C LEU A 10 -3.33 -9.00 -0.95
N LEU A 11 -4.33 -8.24 -1.42
CA LEU A 11 -4.20 -6.79 -1.60
C LEU A 11 -4.01 -6.08 -0.26
N VAL A 12 -4.78 -6.46 0.76
CA VAL A 12 -4.62 -5.92 2.13
C VAL A 12 -3.25 -6.27 2.70
N GLY A 13 -2.80 -7.52 2.52
CA GLY A 13 -1.47 -7.96 2.93
C GLY A 13 -0.36 -7.15 2.25
N LEU A 14 -0.52 -6.86 0.95
CA LEU A 14 0.42 -6.05 0.19
C LEU A 14 0.47 -4.60 0.70
N ILE A 15 -0.69 -3.98 0.98
CA ILE A 15 -0.76 -2.62 1.55
C ILE A 15 -0.02 -2.56 2.89
N VAL A 16 -0.26 -3.53 3.78
CA VAL A 16 0.40 -3.59 5.09
C VAL A 16 1.91 -3.77 4.94
N LEU A 17 2.34 -4.64 4.03
CA LEU A 17 3.75 -4.87 3.75
C LEU A 17 4.43 -3.61 3.20
N THR A 18 3.81 -2.93 2.25
CA THR A 18 4.34 -1.67 1.68
C THR A 18 4.40 -0.57 2.72
N ALA A 19 3.39 -0.45 3.59
CA ALA A 19 3.40 0.52 4.69
C ALA A 19 4.56 0.25 5.66
N ALA A 20 4.71 -1.01 6.12
CA ALA A 20 5.80 -1.39 7.01
C ALA A 20 7.18 -1.15 6.38
N ALA A 21 7.36 -1.53 5.12
CA ALA A 21 8.60 -1.31 4.39
C ALA A 21 8.94 0.19 4.24
N THR A 22 7.94 1.02 3.97
CA THR A 22 8.11 2.48 3.85
C THR A 22 8.52 3.10 5.18
N VAL A 23 7.91 2.67 6.28
CA VAL A 23 8.27 3.14 7.63
C VAL A 23 9.69 2.73 8.00
N VAL A 24 10.06 1.46 7.78
CA VAL A 24 11.42 0.97 8.07
C VAL A 24 12.45 1.71 7.21
N ALA A 25 12.18 1.90 5.92
CA ALA A 25 13.08 2.65 5.03
C ALA A 25 13.21 4.12 5.46
N TYR A 26 12.11 4.75 5.89
CA TYR A 26 12.15 6.11 6.43
C TYR A 26 13.06 6.19 7.66
N PHE A 27 12.92 5.30 8.63
CA PHE A 27 13.75 5.29 9.84
C PHE A 27 15.23 4.99 9.55
N LEU A 28 15.53 4.12 8.59
CA LEU A 28 16.92 3.80 8.19
C LEU A 28 17.61 4.96 7.46
N ILE A 29 16.86 5.74 6.68
CA ILE A 29 17.43 6.77 5.79
C ILE A 29 17.37 8.17 6.42
N SER A 30 16.40 8.42 7.31
CA SER A 30 16.25 9.66 8.08
C SER A 30 17.55 10.17 8.72
N PRO A 31 18.38 9.32 9.39
CA PRO A 31 19.60 9.80 10.03
C PRO A 31 20.71 10.22 9.05
N VAL A 32 20.67 9.76 7.79
CA VAL A 32 21.75 10.00 6.81
C VAL A 32 21.35 11.06 5.78
N LYS A 33 20.12 11.00 5.25
CA LYS A 33 19.61 11.88 4.17
C LYS A 33 18.11 12.14 4.35
N PRO A 34 17.72 13.22 5.05
CA PRO A 34 16.31 13.51 5.35
C PRO A 34 15.45 13.75 4.09
N TRP A 35 16.04 14.36 3.05
CA TRP A 35 15.36 14.58 1.76
C TRP A 35 15.02 13.27 1.02
N MET A 36 15.89 12.26 1.07
CA MET A 36 15.59 10.94 0.49
C MET A 36 14.53 10.20 1.31
N ALA A 37 14.59 10.30 2.64
CA ALA A 37 13.58 9.70 3.51
C ALA A 37 12.18 10.26 3.20
N PHE A 38 12.08 11.59 2.99
CA PHE A 38 10.83 12.23 2.60
C PHE A 38 10.34 11.77 1.21
N PHE A 39 11.25 11.65 0.24
CA PHE A 39 10.92 11.13 -1.09
C PHE A 39 10.37 9.70 -1.04
N ILE A 40 10.98 8.83 -0.23
CA ILE A 40 10.56 7.43 -0.06
C ILE A 40 9.21 7.34 0.65
N ALA A 41 8.98 8.19 1.67
CA ALA A 41 7.67 8.29 2.32
C ALA A 41 6.57 8.71 1.34
N CYS A 42 6.84 9.71 0.50
CA CYS A 42 5.90 10.13 -0.55
C CYS A 42 5.63 9.02 -1.59
N CYS A 43 6.68 8.32 -2.03
CA CYS A 43 6.56 7.23 -3.00
C CYS A 43 5.73 6.05 -2.44
N GLY A 44 6.01 5.65 -1.20
CA GLY A 44 5.23 4.63 -0.50
C GLY A 44 3.77 5.05 -0.27
N GLY A 45 3.55 6.32 0.08
CA GLY A 45 2.20 6.90 0.24
C GLY A 45 1.37 6.83 -1.05
N LEU A 46 1.94 7.21 -2.19
CA LEU A 46 1.26 7.13 -3.50
C LEU A 46 0.90 5.69 -3.88
N LEU A 47 1.79 4.73 -3.61
CA LEU A 47 1.53 3.30 -3.83
C LEU A 47 0.38 2.79 -2.96
N ILE A 48 0.35 3.16 -1.68
CA ILE A 48 -0.74 2.79 -0.76
C ILE A 48 -2.09 3.35 -1.25
N VAL A 49 -2.13 4.61 -1.68
CA VAL A 49 -3.36 5.22 -2.24
C VAL A 49 -3.81 4.48 -3.50
N ASN A 50 -2.89 4.11 -4.40
CA ASN A 50 -3.21 3.34 -5.60
C ASN A 50 -3.84 1.98 -5.27
N PHE A 51 -3.28 1.27 -4.30
CA PHE A 51 -3.83 -0.01 -3.85
C PHE A 51 -5.18 0.14 -3.13
N LEU A 52 -5.39 1.20 -2.34
CA LEU A 52 -6.70 1.48 -1.73
C LEU A 52 -7.77 1.78 -2.78
N VAL A 53 -7.45 2.58 -3.80
CA VAL A 53 -8.39 2.88 -4.90
C VAL A 53 -8.74 1.61 -5.68
N SER A 54 -7.75 0.75 -5.95
CA SER A 54 -7.99 -0.57 -6.56
C SER A 54 -8.90 -1.45 -5.70
N LEU A 55 -8.70 -1.46 -4.38
CA LEU A 55 -9.56 -2.19 -3.43
C LEU A 55 -10.99 -1.63 -3.43
N PHE A 56 -11.14 -0.31 -3.46
CA PHE A 56 -12.44 0.36 -3.52
C PHE A 56 -13.19 0.06 -4.83
N LEU A 57 -12.50 0.13 -5.97
CA LEU A 57 -13.06 -0.19 -7.29
C LEU A 57 -13.48 -1.65 -7.39
N VAL A 58 -12.64 -2.59 -6.93
CA VAL A 58 -12.99 -4.02 -6.85
C VAL A 58 -14.19 -4.23 -5.93
N ASN A 59 -14.28 -3.51 -4.82
CA ASN A 59 -15.43 -3.66 -3.93
C ASN A 59 -16.72 -3.04 -4.52
N ARG A 60 -16.63 -1.92 -5.26
CA ARG A 60 -17.76 -1.24 -5.89
C ARG A 60 -18.29 -1.91 -7.15
N ASN A 61 -17.43 -2.31 -8.08
CA ASN A 61 -17.86 -2.95 -9.34
C ASN A 61 -18.59 -4.28 -9.09
N TYR A 62 -18.24 -4.98 -8.01
CA TYR A 62 -18.90 -6.23 -7.65
C TYR A 62 -20.10 -6.07 -6.70
N LYS A 63 -20.41 -4.86 -6.22
CA LYS A 63 -21.69 -4.58 -5.51
C LYS A 63 -22.85 -4.35 -6.48
N LYS A 64 -22.57 -4.10 -7.76
CA LYS A 64 -23.55 -3.82 -8.82
C LYS A 64 -23.98 -5.05 -9.62
N LYS A 65 -23.48 -6.24 -9.30
CA LYS A 65 -23.82 -7.52 -9.94
C LYS A 65 -24.25 -8.51 -8.88
#